data_AF-A0A1V2Q2U5-F1
#
_entry.id   AF-A0A1V2Q2U5-F1
#
_cell.length_a   1.000
_cell.length_b   1.000
_cell.length_c   1.000
_cell.angle_alpha   90.00
_cell.angle_beta   90.00
_cell.angle_gamma   90.00
#
_symmetry.space_group_name_H-M   'P 1'
#
loop_
_entity.id
_entity.type
_entity.pdbx_description
1 polymer ?
#
loop_
_entity_poly.entity_id
_entity_poly.type
_entity_poly.pdbx_seq_one_letter_code
_entity_poly.pdbx_strand_id
1 'polypeptide(L)'
;MGRAALWGLLIGTTLMTTLIMFGFATSPENGSGVPLVASFIASGMFGVVMGGIPGTLIGLVVGAVRRRPQPVLPPPPPPPLAPPPPMHDRWAAMVGRCELAVRRVGAAVATVPPSPARDWLERIAGQFGGELSDVRRIADLARALGADHDHPVTQRLTAAVRDFTSFEDEVGRVALQLLNQASLDKVRTHLEVLEQQLPHLGNG
;
A
#
# COMPACT_ATOMS: atom_id res chain seq x y z
N MET A 1 13.53 5.51 22.30
CA MET A 1 12.12 5.65 21.84
C MET A 1 11.73 7.03 21.29
N GLY A 2 12.65 8.00 21.12
CA GLY A 2 12.27 9.39 20.74
C GLY A 2 12.28 9.76 19.25
N ARG A 3 12.95 9.01 18.36
CA ARG A 3 13.18 9.47 16.97
C ARG A 3 12.05 9.09 16.00
N ALA A 4 11.40 7.94 16.20
CA ALA A 4 10.27 7.51 15.36
C ALA A 4 9.01 8.33 15.62
N ALA A 5 8.75 8.70 16.88
CA ALA A 5 7.65 9.59 17.25
C ALA A 5 7.84 11.00 16.66
N LEU A 6 9.09 11.47 16.58
CA LEU A 6 9.41 12.78 16.03
C LEU A 6 9.23 12.84 14.51
N TRP A 7 9.59 11.77 13.78
CA TRP A 7 9.31 11.66 12.35
C TRP A 7 7.82 11.50 12.04
N GLY A 8 7.08 10.73 12.85
CA GLY A 8 5.63 10.61 12.73
C GLY A 8 4.93 11.96 12.96
N LEU A 9 5.39 12.73 13.94
CA LEU A 9 4.86 14.07 14.20
C LEU A 9 5.17 15.04 13.06
N LEU A 10 6.37 14.98 12.47
CA LEU A 10 6.77 15.86 11.36
C LEU A 10 5.99 15.57 10.07
N ILE A 11 5.77 14.29 9.75
CA ILE A 11 4.95 13.86 8.61
C ILE A 11 3.47 14.19 8.86
N GLY A 12 2.99 13.99 10.09
CA GLY A 12 1.62 14.32 10.48
C GLY A 12 1.34 15.83 10.39
N THR A 13 2.26 16.68 10.87
CA THR A 13 2.07 18.13 10.82
C THR A 13 2.18 18.67 9.40
N THR A 14 3.11 18.16 8.58
CA THR A 14 3.19 18.56 7.17
C THR A 14 1.92 18.18 6.43
N LEU A 15 1.43 16.94 6.58
CA LEU A 15 0.19 16.49 5.92
C LEU A 15 -1.04 17.28 6.38
N MET A 16 -1.17 17.59 7.68
CA MET A 16 -2.24 18.46 8.19
C MET A 16 -2.16 19.87 7.61
N THR A 17 -0.95 20.45 7.54
CA THR A 17 -0.75 21.80 7.03
C THR A 17 -1.08 21.88 5.54
N THR A 18 -0.70 20.88 4.75
CA THR A 18 -1.05 20.81 3.32
C THR A 18 -2.55 20.69 3.11
N LEU A 19 -3.25 19.88 3.93
CA LEU A 19 -4.68 19.67 3.84
C LEU A 19 -5.47 20.93 4.24
N ILE A 20 -4.99 21.66 5.26
CA ILE A 20 -5.54 22.96 5.67
C ILE A 20 -5.35 24.00 4.55
N MET A 21 -4.13 24.13 4.01
CA MET A 21 -3.84 25.04 2.88
C MET A 21 -4.72 24.76 1.67
N PHE A 22 -4.93 23.47 1.34
CA PHE A 22 -5.77 23.08 0.21
C PHE A 22 -7.25 23.39 0.46
N GLY A 23 -7.75 23.19 1.68
CA GLY A 23 -9.13 23.53 2.05
C GLY A 23 -9.42 25.04 2.02
N PHE A 24 -8.43 25.87 2.37
CA PHE A 24 -8.55 27.33 2.26
C PHE A 24 -8.51 27.81 0.81
N ALA A 25 -7.72 27.18 -0.06
CA ALA A 25 -7.62 27.55 -1.47
C ALA A 25 -8.89 27.21 -2.27
N THR A 26 -9.69 26.24 -1.81
CA THR A 26 -10.89 25.78 -2.52
C THR A 26 -12.22 26.25 -1.92
N SER A 27 -12.20 27.16 -0.95
CA SER A 27 -13.43 27.67 -0.33
C SER A 27 -13.90 28.95 -1.04
N PRO A 28 -14.96 28.90 -1.88
CA PRO A 28 -15.64 30.10 -2.33
C PRO A 28 -16.30 30.78 -1.12
N GLU A 29 -16.11 32.09 -0.99
CA GLU A 29 -16.80 32.96 -0.02
C GLU A 29 -18.31 32.69 -0.06
N ASN A 30 -18.84 31.97 0.93
CA ASN A 30 -20.26 31.96 1.20
C ASN A 30 -20.47 31.86 2.70
N GLY A 31 -20.90 32.99 3.27
CA GLY A 31 -21.15 33.16 4.69
C GLY A 31 -22.28 32.25 5.17
N SER A 32 -21.96 31.29 6.02
CA SER A 32 -22.89 30.77 7.01
C SER A 32 -22.11 30.20 8.19
N GLY A 33 -22.24 30.87 9.34
CA GLY A 33 -21.52 30.58 10.56
C GLY A 33 -22.02 29.31 11.24
N VAL A 34 -21.36 28.18 10.95
CA VAL A 34 -21.45 26.99 11.81
C VAL A 34 -20.08 26.78 12.46
N PRO A 35 -19.97 26.80 13.80
CA PRO A 35 -18.69 26.77 14.48
C PRO A 35 -17.97 25.43 14.26
N LEU A 36 -16.82 25.52 13.57
CA LEU A 36 -15.90 24.45 13.15
C LEU A 36 -15.57 23.40 14.24
N VAL A 37 -15.70 23.76 15.52
CA VAL A 37 -15.43 22.88 16.66
C VAL A 37 -16.44 21.73 16.80
N ALA A 38 -17.69 21.91 16.36
CA ALA A 38 -18.73 20.88 16.49
C ALA A 38 -18.56 19.70 15.51
N SER A 39 -17.93 19.92 14.35
CA SER A 39 -17.72 18.85 13.35
C SER A 39 -16.57 17.90 13.71
N PHE A 40 -15.60 18.34 14.52
CA PHE A 40 -14.46 17.49 14.92
C PHE A 40 -14.84 16.41 15.95
N ILE A 41 -15.82 16.66 16.82
CA ILE A 41 -16.23 15.71 17.86
C ILE A 41 -17.06 14.56 17.25
N ALA A 42 -17.88 14.83 16.23
CA ALA A 42 -18.67 13.81 15.55
C ALA A 42 -17.82 12.85 14.70
N SER A 43 -16.69 13.32 14.14
CA SER A 43 -15.79 12.49 13.32
C SER A 43 -14.89 11.56 14.15
N GLY A 44 -14.68 11.84 15.44
CA GLY A 44 -13.74 11.09 16.28
C GLY A 44 -14.21 9.69 16.70
N MET A 45 -15.52 9.45 16.79
CA MET A 45 -16.06 8.19 17.32
C MET A 45 -16.18 7.05 16.30
N PHE A 46 -16.22 7.34 15.00
CA PHE A 46 -16.37 6.30 13.97
C PHE A 46 -15.08 5.51 13.68
N GLY A 47 -13.91 6.05 14.07
CA GLY A 47 -12.60 5.42 13.80
C GLY A 47 -12.27 4.23 14.71
N VAL A 48 -12.84 4.17 15.92
CA VAL A 48 -12.44 3.18 16.93
C VAL A 48 -13.23 1.86 16.82
N VAL A 49 -14.45 1.89 16.27
CA VAL A 49 -15.31 0.68 16.17
C VAL A 49 -15.11 -0.09 14.86
N MET A 50 -14.73 0.58 13.76
CA MET A 50 -14.56 -0.08 12.44
C MET A 50 -13.15 -0.64 12.18
N GLY A 51 -12.15 -0.28 13.00
CA GLY A 51 -10.76 -0.73 12.81
C GLY A 51 -10.35 -2.00 13.57
N GLY A 52 -11.11 -2.43 14.58
CA GLY A 52 -10.65 -3.45 15.54
C GLY A 52 -10.97 -4.91 15.18
N ILE A 53 -12.00 -5.16 14.38
CA ILE A 53 -12.55 -6.51 14.14
C ILE A 53 -12.09 -7.16 12.81
N PRO A 54 -11.84 -6.44 11.70
CA PRO A 54 -11.49 -7.11 10.44
C PRO A 54 -10.09 -7.76 10.43
N GLY A 55 -9.17 -7.30 11.29
CA GLY A 55 -7.77 -7.76 11.30
C GLY A 55 -7.57 -9.20 11.79
N THR A 56 -8.47 -9.75 12.59
CA THR A 56 -8.32 -11.08 13.19
C THR A 56 -8.81 -12.22 12.28
N LEU A 57 -9.73 -11.95 11.36
CA LEU A 57 -10.28 -12.97 10.45
C LEU A 57 -9.32 -13.34 9.32
N ILE A 58 -8.52 -12.39 8.82
CA ILE A 58 -7.57 -12.65 7.72
C ILE A 58 -6.37 -13.48 8.22
N GLY A 59 -5.96 -13.33 9.48
CA GLY A 59 -4.88 -14.12 10.08
C GLY A 59 -5.20 -15.61 10.24
N LEU A 60 -6.47 -15.98 10.39
CA LEU A 60 -6.91 -17.37 10.62
C LEU A 60 -6.96 -18.19 9.32
N VAL A 61 -7.34 -17.57 8.20
CA VAL A 61 -7.46 -18.25 6.90
C VAL A 61 -6.08 -18.60 6.32
N VAL A 62 -5.08 -17.74 6.50
CA VAL A 62 -3.70 -17.99 6.02
C VAL A 62 -3.01 -19.10 6.85
N GLY A 63 -3.37 -19.25 8.13
CA GLY A 63 -2.84 -20.31 9.00
C GLY A 63 -3.35 -21.72 8.69
N ALA A 64 -4.58 -21.85 8.17
CA ALA A 64 -5.21 -23.15 7.90
C ALA A 64 -4.71 -23.81 6.60
N VAL A 65 -4.38 -23.03 5.56
CA VAL A 65 -3.95 -23.57 4.26
C VAL A 65 -2.54 -24.15 4.30
N ARG A 66 -1.70 -23.75 5.27
CA ARG A 66 -0.30 -24.21 5.39
C ARG A 66 -0.14 -25.59 6.05
N ARG A 67 -1.22 -26.20 6.57
CA ARG A 67 -1.19 -27.53 7.20
C ARG A 67 -1.76 -28.59 6.25
N ARG A 68 -1.05 -28.89 5.16
CA ARG A 68 -1.20 -30.18 4.48
C ARG A 68 -0.10 -31.13 4.96
N PRO A 69 -0.44 -32.30 5.53
CA PRO A 69 0.53 -33.35 5.82
C PRO A 69 1.16 -33.85 4.51
N GLN A 70 2.49 -33.80 4.43
CA GLN A 70 3.23 -34.43 3.33
C GLN A 70 3.11 -35.97 3.45
N PRO A 71 2.79 -36.69 2.36
CA PRO A 71 2.92 -38.14 2.31
C PRO A 71 4.39 -38.54 2.49
N VAL A 72 4.67 -39.40 3.47
CA VAL A 72 6.00 -39.95 3.72
C VAL A 72 6.31 -40.98 2.64
N LEU A 73 7.15 -40.63 1.67
CA LEU A 73 7.77 -41.59 0.75
C LEU A 73 8.97 -42.30 1.44
N PRO A 74 9.29 -43.55 1.07
CA PRO A 74 10.46 -44.26 1.56
C PRO A 74 11.77 -43.53 1.16
N PRO A 75 12.82 -43.60 2.00
CA PRO A 75 14.03 -42.79 1.84
C PRO A 75 14.83 -43.21 0.59
N PRO A 76 15.19 -42.26 -0.30
CA PRO A 76 16.15 -42.51 -1.37
C PRO A 76 17.58 -42.68 -0.81
N PRO A 77 18.49 -43.33 -1.56
CA PRO A 77 19.90 -43.48 -1.17
C PRO A 77 20.56 -42.11 -0.93
N PRO A 78 21.53 -42.01 0.00
CA PRO A 78 22.13 -40.73 0.38
C PRO A 78 22.77 -40.08 -0.85
N PRO A 79 22.28 -38.90 -1.28
CA PRO A 79 22.94 -38.16 -2.35
C PRO A 79 24.34 -37.73 -1.88
N PRO A 80 25.31 -37.56 -2.80
CA PRO A 80 26.58 -36.94 -2.48
C PRO A 80 26.33 -35.63 -1.74
N LEU A 81 27.09 -35.38 -0.66
CA LEU A 81 27.04 -34.18 0.16
C LEU A 81 26.98 -32.96 -0.77
N ALA A 82 25.77 -32.41 -0.93
CA ALA A 82 25.60 -31.13 -1.58
C ALA A 82 26.48 -30.13 -0.82
N PRO A 83 27.22 -29.24 -1.51
CA PRO A 83 27.92 -28.16 -0.83
C PRO A 83 26.93 -27.49 0.14
N PRO A 84 27.39 -27.14 1.36
CA PRO A 84 26.51 -26.56 2.36
C PRO A 84 25.69 -25.46 1.69
N PRO A 85 24.35 -25.45 1.88
CA PRO A 85 23.51 -24.44 1.26
C PRO A 85 24.14 -23.08 1.54
N PRO A 86 24.30 -22.21 0.52
CA PRO A 86 24.96 -20.93 0.73
C PRO A 86 24.32 -20.29 1.94
N MET A 87 25.14 -19.98 2.95
CA MET A 87 24.72 -19.33 4.19
C MET A 87 23.67 -18.30 3.85
N HIS A 88 22.47 -18.44 4.42
CA HIS A 88 21.28 -17.63 4.15
C HIS A 88 21.68 -16.23 3.71
N ASP A 89 21.66 -15.98 2.39
CA ASP A 89 22.14 -14.72 1.86
C ASP A 89 21.13 -13.65 2.27
N ARG A 90 21.43 -12.97 3.37
CA ARG A 90 20.56 -11.96 3.98
C ARG A 90 20.22 -10.85 2.99
N TRP A 91 21.11 -10.57 2.03
CA TRP A 91 20.87 -9.62 0.96
C TRP A 91 19.78 -10.11 0.02
N ALA A 92 19.87 -11.38 -0.40
CA ALA A 92 18.83 -12.02 -1.19
C ALA A 92 17.48 -12.06 -0.44
N ALA A 93 17.49 -12.28 0.88
CA ALA A 93 16.28 -12.24 1.70
C ALA A 93 15.65 -10.82 1.80
N MET A 94 16.46 -9.76 1.78
CA MET A 94 15.94 -8.38 1.73
C MET A 94 15.38 -8.04 0.36
N VAL A 95 16.10 -8.33 -0.71
CA VAL A 95 15.62 -8.15 -2.10
C VAL A 95 14.33 -8.93 -2.33
N GLY A 96 14.26 -10.19 -1.88
CA GLY A 96 13.07 -11.02 -2.02
C GLY A 96 11.83 -10.46 -1.31
N ARG A 97 12.00 -9.68 -0.23
CA ARG A 97 10.90 -8.96 0.43
C ARG A 97 10.39 -7.80 -0.43
N CYS A 98 11.28 -7.00 -1.01
CA CYS A 98 10.90 -5.94 -1.96
C CYS A 98 10.18 -6.51 -3.19
N GLU A 99 10.69 -7.61 -3.75
CA GLU A 99 10.06 -8.29 -4.90
C GLU A 99 8.67 -8.84 -4.57
N LEU A 100 8.49 -9.35 -3.35
CA LEU A 100 7.18 -9.79 -2.88
C LEU A 100 6.21 -8.60 -2.76
N ALA A 101 6.65 -7.47 -2.23
CA ALA A 101 5.84 -6.26 -2.12
C ALA A 101 5.37 -5.77 -3.50
N VAL A 102 6.29 -5.65 -4.48
CA VAL A 102 5.95 -5.26 -5.87
C VAL A 102 4.94 -6.22 -6.50
N ARG A 103 5.12 -7.54 -6.33
CA ARG A 103 4.16 -8.52 -6.85
C ARG A 103 2.77 -8.36 -6.24
N ARG A 104 2.69 -8.08 -4.93
CA ARG A 104 1.43 -7.86 -4.24
C ARG A 104 0.75 -6.56 -4.65
N VAL A 105 1.52 -5.49 -4.85
CA VAL A 105 1.01 -4.24 -5.43
C VAL A 105 0.41 -4.50 -6.81
N GLY A 106 1.16 -5.17 -7.71
CA GLY A 106 0.64 -5.51 -9.03
C GLY A 106 -0.64 -6.35 -8.98
N ALA A 107 -0.69 -7.34 -8.09
CA ALA A 107 -1.88 -8.15 -7.86
C ALA A 107 -3.07 -7.32 -7.33
N ALA A 108 -2.83 -6.39 -6.39
CA ALA A 108 -3.86 -5.51 -5.85
C ALA A 108 -4.40 -4.52 -6.89
N VAL A 109 -3.53 -3.98 -7.75
CA VAL A 109 -3.96 -3.09 -8.85
C VAL A 109 -4.79 -3.87 -9.88
N ALA A 110 -4.43 -5.13 -10.16
CA ALA A 110 -5.16 -5.97 -11.10
C ALA A 110 -6.60 -6.32 -10.65
N THR A 111 -6.92 -6.21 -9.36
CA THR A 111 -8.31 -6.41 -8.87
C THR A 111 -9.19 -5.18 -9.06
N VAL A 112 -8.61 -4.00 -9.32
CA VAL A 112 -9.37 -2.76 -9.51
C VAL A 112 -10.10 -2.81 -10.86
N PRO A 113 -11.40 -2.46 -10.93
CA PRO A 113 -12.13 -2.38 -12.18
C PRO A 113 -11.52 -1.38 -13.17
N PRO A 114 -11.67 -1.59 -14.49
CA PRO A 114 -11.21 -0.65 -15.51
C PRO A 114 -11.72 0.76 -15.25
N SER A 115 -10.80 1.69 -15.00
CA SER A 115 -11.08 3.08 -14.65
C SER A 115 -9.82 3.94 -14.82
N PRO A 116 -9.93 5.27 -14.98
CA PRO A 116 -8.75 6.15 -15.02
C PRO A 116 -7.87 6.04 -13.77
N ALA A 117 -8.47 5.73 -12.62
CA ALA A 117 -7.76 5.51 -11.36
C ALA A 117 -6.90 4.24 -11.41
N ARG A 118 -7.40 3.16 -12.04
CA ARG A 118 -6.62 1.95 -12.28
C ARG A 118 -5.42 2.24 -13.19
N ASP A 119 -5.62 2.95 -14.30
CA ASP A 119 -4.53 3.25 -15.24
C ASP A 119 -3.41 4.07 -14.56
N TRP A 120 -3.80 4.98 -13.66
CA TRP A 120 -2.85 5.71 -12.83
C TRP A 120 -2.10 4.79 -11.86
N LEU A 121 -2.79 3.89 -11.17
CA LEU A 121 -2.17 2.91 -10.27
C LEU A 121 -1.22 1.96 -11.02
N GLU A 122 -1.57 1.52 -12.22
CA GLU A 122 -0.72 0.66 -13.06
C GLU A 122 0.60 1.36 -13.43
N ARG A 123 0.56 2.66 -13.75
CA ARG A 123 1.78 3.45 -14.00
C ARG A 123 2.68 3.52 -12.78
N ILE A 124 2.11 3.78 -11.59
CA ILE A 124 2.89 3.86 -10.35
C ILE A 124 3.46 2.47 -9.99
N ALA A 125 2.67 1.40 -10.13
CA ALA A 125 3.15 0.04 -9.90
C ALA A 125 4.30 -0.31 -10.86
N GLY A 126 4.25 0.15 -12.11
CA GLY A 126 5.33 0.02 -13.08
C GLY A 126 6.61 0.76 -12.64
N GLN A 127 6.49 2.02 -12.21
CA GLN A 127 7.63 2.78 -11.68
C GLN A 127 8.22 2.12 -10.44
N PHE A 128 7.38 1.68 -9.50
CA PHE A 128 7.78 0.97 -8.28
C PHE A 128 8.50 -0.35 -8.58
N GLY A 129 8.08 -1.07 -9.64
CA GLY A 129 8.80 -2.25 -10.14
C GLY A 129 10.18 -1.92 -10.71
N GLY A 130 10.36 -0.74 -11.32
CA GLY A 130 11.65 -0.25 -11.82
C GLY A 130 12.69 -0.06 -10.71
N GLU A 131 12.27 0.43 -9.55
CA GLU A 131 13.10 0.65 -8.36
C GLU A 131 13.72 -0.65 -7.81
N LEU A 132 13.17 -1.83 -8.11
CA LEU A 132 13.77 -3.11 -7.69
C LEU A 132 15.19 -3.32 -8.26
N SER A 133 15.45 -2.79 -9.45
CA SER A 133 16.78 -2.89 -10.05
C SER A 133 17.83 -2.16 -9.20
N ASP A 134 17.45 -1.05 -8.58
CA ASP A 134 18.32 -0.26 -7.68
C ASP A 134 18.56 -1.01 -6.38
N VAL A 135 17.52 -1.59 -5.80
CA VAL A 135 17.63 -2.44 -4.59
C VAL A 135 18.56 -3.62 -4.83
N ARG A 136 18.47 -4.29 -5.99
CA ARG A 136 19.37 -5.38 -6.39
C ARG A 136 20.81 -4.91 -6.51
N ARG A 137 21.05 -3.77 -7.18
CA ARG A 137 22.39 -3.18 -7.29
C ARG A 137 23.00 -2.84 -5.94
N ILE A 138 22.20 -2.29 -5.01
CA ILE A 138 22.63 -2.00 -3.64
C ILE A 138 22.98 -3.30 -2.89
N ALA A 139 22.17 -4.35 -3.04
CA ALA A 139 22.42 -5.65 -2.42
C ALA A 139 23.70 -6.32 -2.96
N ASP A 140 23.94 -6.24 -4.27
CA ASP A 140 25.16 -6.76 -4.90
C ASP A 140 26.40 -5.99 -4.44
N LEU A 141 26.30 -4.67 -4.30
CA LEU A 141 27.35 -3.85 -3.69
C LEU A 141 27.62 -4.27 -2.24
N ALA A 142 26.57 -4.48 -1.44
CA ALA A 142 26.70 -4.92 -0.06
C ALA A 142 27.43 -6.27 0.05
N ARG A 143 27.12 -7.19 -0.87
CA ARG A 143 27.76 -8.50 -0.96
C ARG A 143 29.23 -8.39 -1.37
N ALA A 144 29.54 -7.57 -2.37
CA ALA A 144 30.91 -7.35 -2.83
C ALA A 144 31.79 -6.70 -1.76
N LEU A 145 31.21 -5.81 -0.94
CA LEU A 145 31.91 -5.16 0.16
C LEU A 145 32.09 -6.05 1.40
N GLY A 146 31.46 -7.23 1.45
CA GLY A 146 31.40 -8.04 2.67
C GLY A 146 30.81 -7.26 3.84
N ALA A 147 29.91 -6.31 3.56
CA ALA A 147 29.36 -5.38 4.54
C ALA A 147 28.76 -6.15 5.73
N ASP A 148 28.90 -5.64 6.96
CA ASP A 148 28.21 -6.19 8.13
C ASP A 148 26.95 -5.37 8.50
N HIS A 149 26.26 -5.72 9.58
CA HIS A 149 24.99 -5.13 10.00
C HIS A 149 25.06 -3.61 10.20
N ASP A 150 26.19 -3.11 10.70
CA ASP A 150 26.39 -1.67 10.98
C ASP A 150 26.78 -0.86 9.75
N HIS A 151 27.03 -1.50 8.60
CA HIS A 151 27.45 -0.82 7.38
C HIS A 151 26.32 0.10 6.84
N PRO A 152 26.64 1.32 6.34
CA PRO A 152 25.63 2.25 5.83
C PRO A 152 24.80 1.66 4.67
N VAL A 153 25.37 0.75 3.88
CA VAL A 153 24.65 0.03 2.81
C VAL A 153 23.55 -0.87 3.40
N THR A 154 23.79 -1.51 4.55
CA THR A 154 22.78 -2.31 5.26
C THR A 154 21.62 -1.45 5.74
N GLN A 155 21.94 -0.28 6.29
CA GLN A 155 20.93 0.68 6.75
C GLN A 155 20.08 1.18 5.58
N ARG A 156 20.72 1.52 4.45
CA ARG A 156 20.03 1.93 3.22
C ARG A 156 19.11 0.84 2.68
N LEU A 157 19.58 -0.41 2.63
CA LEU A 157 18.76 -1.52 2.14
C LEU A 157 17.60 -1.83 3.09
N THR A 158 17.82 -1.73 4.40
CA THR A 158 16.76 -1.90 5.41
C THR A 158 15.70 -0.81 5.31
N ALA A 159 16.11 0.43 5.04
CA ALA A 159 15.20 1.54 4.76
C ALA A 159 14.38 1.25 3.50
N ALA A 160 15.04 0.84 2.41
CA ALA A 160 14.35 0.47 1.16
C ALA A 160 13.31 -0.64 1.40
N VAL A 161 13.64 -1.71 2.14
CA VAL A 161 12.67 -2.77 2.45
C VAL A 161 11.44 -2.19 3.17
N ARG A 162 11.64 -1.29 4.14
CA ARG A 162 10.55 -0.63 4.86
C ARG A 162 9.70 0.23 3.94
N ASP A 163 10.32 1.01 3.08
CA ASP A 163 9.63 1.92 2.15
C ASP A 163 8.78 1.11 1.16
N PHE A 164 9.30 -0.02 0.66
CA PHE A 164 8.56 -0.93 -0.20
C PHE A 164 7.32 -1.53 0.50
N THR A 165 7.46 -1.97 1.76
CA THR A 165 6.33 -2.51 2.52
C THR A 165 5.30 -1.41 2.86
N SER A 166 5.75 -0.20 3.20
CA SER A 166 4.84 0.93 3.47
C SER A 166 4.04 1.32 2.23
N PHE A 167 4.69 1.32 1.06
CA PHE A 167 4.02 1.60 -0.20
C PHE A 167 3.01 0.50 -0.57
N GLU A 168 3.35 -0.77 -0.35
CA GLU A 168 2.40 -1.90 -0.50
C GLU A 168 1.13 -1.69 0.33
N ASP A 169 1.28 -1.33 1.61
CA ASP A 169 0.14 -1.08 2.52
C ASP A 169 -0.71 0.12 2.09
N GLU A 170 -0.09 1.17 1.53
CA GLU A 170 -0.79 2.35 1.03
C GLU A 170 -1.57 2.05 -0.25
N VAL A 171 -0.96 1.40 -1.24
CA VAL A 171 -1.68 0.99 -2.46
C VAL A 171 -2.80 0.01 -2.14
N GLY A 172 -2.59 -0.91 -1.19
CA GLY A 172 -3.65 -1.81 -0.72
C GLY A 172 -4.86 -1.06 -0.18
N ARG A 173 -4.64 0.00 0.62
CA ARG A 173 -5.73 0.84 1.14
C ARG A 173 -6.44 1.61 0.03
N VAL A 174 -5.70 2.20 -0.90
CA VAL A 174 -6.28 2.95 -2.04
C VAL A 174 -7.09 2.01 -2.94
N ALA A 175 -6.56 0.82 -3.26
CA ALA A 175 -7.26 -0.18 -4.06
C ALA A 175 -8.59 -0.61 -3.40
N LEU A 176 -8.59 -0.83 -2.08
CA LEU A 176 -9.81 -1.13 -1.32
C LEU A 176 -10.81 0.03 -1.32
N GLN A 177 -10.34 1.28 -1.19
CA GLN A 177 -11.20 2.46 -1.30
C GLN A 177 -11.83 2.56 -2.68
N LEU A 178 -11.06 2.36 -3.74
CA LEU A 178 -11.56 2.36 -5.12
C LEU A 178 -12.54 1.21 -5.36
N LEU A 179 -12.32 0.03 -4.80
CA LEU A 179 -13.28 -1.08 -4.91
C LEU A 179 -14.60 -0.77 -4.19
N ASN A 180 -14.55 -0.15 -3.01
CA ASN A 180 -15.75 0.26 -2.29
C ASN A 180 -16.48 1.43 -2.99
N GLN A 181 -15.74 2.37 -3.58
CA GLN A 181 -16.28 3.52 -4.31
C GLN A 181 -16.63 3.22 -5.77
N ALA A 182 -16.14 2.14 -6.38
CA ALA A 182 -16.53 1.70 -7.72
C ALA A 182 -18.01 1.27 -7.80
N SER A 183 -18.72 1.24 -6.67
CA SER A 183 -20.19 1.30 -6.61
C SER A 183 -20.78 2.65 -7.12
N LEU A 184 -19.95 3.56 -7.66
CA LEU A 184 -20.32 4.76 -8.43
C LEU A 184 -20.88 4.45 -9.84
N ASP A 185 -21.53 3.30 -10.05
CA ASP A 185 -22.67 3.21 -10.97
C ASP A 185 -23.70 4.34 -10.70
N LYS A 186 -23.69 4.91 -9.48
CA LYS A 186 -24.41 6.14 -9.11
C LYS A 186 -24.07 7.40 -9.91
N VAL A 187 -22.87 7.51 -10.51
CA VAL A 187 -22.51 8.65 -11.36
C VAL A 187 -22.97 8.44 -12.79
N ARG A 188 -22.95 7.20 -13.28
CA ARG A 188 -23.53 6.82 -14.58
C ARG A 188 -25.05 7.02 -14.60
N THR A 189 -25.75 6.70 -13.51
CA THR A 189 -27.18 7.04 -13.36
C THR A 189 -27.43 8.54 -13.27
N HIS A 190 -26.56 9.33 -12.63
CA HIS A 190 -26.71 10.80 -12.61
C HIS A 190 -26.46 11.44 -13.98
N LEU A 191 -25.57 10.88 -14.80
CA LEU A 191 -25.35 11.33 -16.18
C LEU A 191 -26.51 10.95 -17.11
N GLU A 192 -27.10 9.75 -16.98
CA GLU A 192 -28.33 9.37 -17.71
C GLU A 192 -29.53 10.25 -17.32
N VAL A 193 -29.67 10.62 -16.05
CA VAL A 193 -30.74 11.51 -15.58
C VAL A 193 -30.55 12.94 -16.10
N LEU A 194 -29.31 13.43 -16.20
CA LEU A 194 -29.01 14.74 -16.79
C LEU A 194 -29.26 14.77 -18.31
N GLU A 195 -29.00 13.67 -19.01
CA GLU A 195 -29.26 13.53 -20.45
C GLU A 195 -30.77 13.46 -20.76
N GLN A 196 -31.58 12.86 -19.88
CA GLN A 196 -33.05 12.88 -19.98
C GLN A 196 -33.69 14.24 -19.63
N GLN A 197 -32.99 15.14 -18.94
CA GLN A 197 -33.52 16.46 -18.58
C GLN A 197 -33.22 17.56 -19.61
N LEU A 198 -32.30 17.31 -20.56
CA LEU A 198 -31.98 18.25 -21.64
C LEU A 198 -33.07 18.52 -22.71
N PRO A 199 -34.08 17.67 -23.00
CA PRO A 199 -35.07 17.97 -24.04
C PRO A 199 -36.02 19.13 -23.70
N HIS A 200 -36.06 19.60 -22.44
CA HIS A 200 -37.01 20.63 -21.99
C HIS A 200 -36.46 22.06 -22.05
N LEU A 201 -35.17 22.25 -22.41
CA LEU A 201 -34.54 23.57 -22.51
C LEU A 201 -34.43 24.10 -23.95
N GLY A 202 -34.93 23.35 -24.95
CA GLY A 202 -34.87 23.72 -26.37
C GLY A 202 -36.14 24.32 -26.99
N ASN A 203 -37.24 24.44 -26.22
CA ASN A 203 -38.53 24.97 -26.71
C ASN A 203 -38.98 26.20 -25.90
N GLY A 204 -38.10 27.19 -25.79
CA GLY A 204 -38.42 28.54 -25.28
C GLY A 204 -38.11 29.59 -26.33
#